data_AF-A0A519SRV3-F1
#
_entry.id   AF-A0A519SRV3-F1
#
_cell.length_a   1.000
_cell.length_b   1.000
_cell.length_c   1.000
_cell.angle_alpha   90.00
_cell.angle_beta   90.00
_cell.angle_gamma   90.00
#
_symmetry.space_group_name_H-M   'P 1'
#
loop_
_entity.id
_entity.type
_entity.pdbx_description
1 polymer ?
#
loop_
_entity_poly.entity_id
_entity_poly.type
_entity_poly.pdbx_seq_one_letter_code
_entity_poly.pdbx_strand_id
1 'polypeptide(L)'
;MNQFFSLLGAGLLITGTAHAQLGLRLGGNVTKLHTTNGTNFYSTSSAKLGYQVGLTYQVPLTKWLALVPEVQFSQEQLTMHQDSYAIADVAFGADSRQHLRYLSVPVLVRASLGPLYVEAGPQVGMLLGGSLVGTSYTYSGWTGSSTSYDFDEAST
;
A
#
# COMPACT_ATOMS: atom_id res chain seq x y z
N MET A 1 -24.56 -40.29 -24.41
CA MET A 1 -24.40 -39.47 -23.19
C MET A 1 -22.95 -39.01 -23.10
N ASN A 2 -22.78 -37.70 -23.25
CA ASN A 2 -21.70 -36.82 -22.79
C ASN A 2 -20.26 -37.02 -23.32
N GLN A 3 -20.00 -36.38 -24.47
CA GLN A 3 -18.68 -35.85 -24.82
C GLN A 3 -18.63 -34.37 -24.42
N PHE A 4 -18.10 -34.03 -23.25
CA PHE A 4 -17.75 -32.65 -22.88
C PHE A 4 -16.73 -32.70 -21.76
N PHE A 5 -15.72 -31.82 -21.81
CA PHE A 5 -14.54 -31.69 -20.94
C PHE A 5 -13.24 -32.35 -21.42
N SER A 6 -12.65 -31.77 -22.46
CA SER A 6 -11.20 -31.53 -22.48
C SER A 6 -10.83 -30.48 -23.50
N LEU A 7 -10.82 -29.22 -23.06
CA LEU A 7 -10.18 -28.10 -23.75
C LEU A 7 -9.82 -27.05 -22.69
N LEU A 8 -8.78 -27.33 -21.92
CA LEU A 8 -8.09 -26.32 -21.11
C LEU A 8 -6.59 -26.46 -21.37
N GLY A 9 -6.21 -26.07 -22.58
CA GLY A 9 -4.86 -26.17 -23.10
C GLY A 9 -4.68 -25.29 -24.32
N ALA A 10 -5.19 -24.05 -24.27
CA ALA A 10 -4.76 -22.99 -25.16
C ALA A 10 -3.59 -22.31 -24.43
N GLY A 11 -2.34 -22.66 -24.75
CA GLY A 11 -1.75 -22.26 -26.02
C GLY A 11 -1.36 -20.80 -25.91
N LEU A 12 -0.28 -20.52 -25.16
CA LEU A 12 0.39 -19.23 -25.19
C LEU A 12 1.09 -19.13 -26.56
N LEU A 13 0.31 -18.85 -27.60
CA LEU A 13 0.82 -18.50 -28.92
C LEU A 13 1.45 -17.12 -28.82
N ILE A 14 2.77 -17.10 -28.63
CA ILE A 14 3.61 -15.92 -28.82
C ILE A 14 3.73 -15.72 -30.34
N THR A 15 2.66 -15.24 -30.97
CA THR A 15 2.69 -14.86 -32.39
C THR A 15 2.11 -13.47 -32.54
N GLY A 16 3.01 -12.52 -32.75
CA GLY A 16 2.68 -11.14 -33.06
C GLY A 16 3.85 -10.27 -32.65
N THR A 17 4.60 -9.79 -33.63
CA THR A 17 5.56 -8.70 -33.50
C THR A 17 4.81 -7.39 -33.18
N ALA A 18 4.04 -7.37 -32.09
CA ALA A 18 3.65 -6.16 -31.42
C ALA A 18 4.90 -5.75 -30.64
N HIS A 19 5.45 -4.58 -30.96
CA HIS A 19 6.64 -4.01 -30.34
C HIS A 19 6.34 -3.76 -28.85
N ALA A 20 6.37 -4.83 -28.05
CA ALA A 20 6.00 -4.74 -26.67
C ALA A 20 7.13 -4.04 -25.92
N GLN A 21 6.78 -3.02 -25.16
CA GLN A 21 7.75 -2.13 -24.54
C GLN A 21 7.86 -2.48 -23.07
N LEU A 22 9.06 -2.86 -22.65
CA LEU A 22 9.39 -2.97 -21.24
C LEU A 22 9.62 -1.56 -20.70
N GLY A 23 8.97 -1.26 -19.59
CA GLY A 23 9.07 0.01 -18.90
C GLY A 23 9.41 -0.17 -17.43
N LEU A 24 9.92 0.90 -16.83
CA LEU A 24 10.13 1.04 -15.39
C LEU A 24 9.20 2.15 -14.90
N ARG A 25 8.52 1.91 -13.78
CA ARG A 25 7.68 2.88 -13.08
C ARG A 25 8.29 3.16 -11.71
N LEU A 26 8.45 4.43 -11.39
CA LEU A 26 8.89 4.92 -10.08
C LEU A 26 7.90 5.99 -9.63
N GLY A 27 7.50 5.96 -8.38
CA GLY A 27 6.52 6.91 -7.84
C GLY A 27 6.57 7.02 -6.33
N GLY A 28 5.89 8.03 -5.81
CA GLY A 28 5.60 8.20 -4.39
C GLY A 28 4.12 8.07 -4.13
N ASN A 29 3.75 7.55 -2.97
CA ASN A 29 2.37 7.56 -2.49
C ASN A 29 2.28 8.39 -1.20
N VAL A 30 1.09 8.91 -0.91
CA VAL A 30 0.82 9.65 0.33
C VAL A 30 -0.37 8.97 1.00
N THR A 31 -0.14 8.43 2.18
CA THR A 31 -1.20 7.76 2.94
C THR A 31 -1.57 8.61 4.14
N LYS A 32 -2.88 8.85 4.32
CA LYS A 32 -3.45 9.54 5.49
C LYS A 32 -4.60 8.70 6.02
N LEU A 33 -4.53 8.31 7.28
CA LEU A 33 -5.64 7.64 7.94
C LEU A 33 -6.58 8.68 8.53
N HIS A 34 -7.87 8.47 8.37
CA HIS A 34 -8.86 9.19 9.15
C HIS A 34 -9.34 8.25 10.26
N THR A 35 -9.10 8.66 11.49
CA THR A 35 -9.63 7.96 12.67
C THR A 35 -10.75 8.81 13.26
N THR A 36 -11.83 8.16 13.69
CA THR A 36 -12.95 8.85 14.33
C THR A 36 -12.64 8.98 15.81
N ASN A 37 -12.43 10.21 16.29
CA ASN A 37 -12.18 10.48 17.70
C ASN A 37 -13.40 10.05 18.55
N GLY A 38 -13.17 9.15 19.50
CA GLY A 38 -14.14 8.82 20.55
C GLY A 38 -14.06 9.82 21.71
N THR A 39 -15.05 9.80 22.61
CA THR A 39 -15.21 10.77 23.72
C THR A 39 -14.02 10.88 24.70
N ASN A 40 -13.03 9.98 24.64
CA ASN A 40 -11.79 10.03 25.42
C ASN A 40 -10.54 9.64 24.60
N PHE A 41 -10.62 9.70 23.27
CA PHE A 41 -9.54 9.25 22.37
C PHE A 41 -9.27 10.31 21.31
N TYR A 42 -8.11 10.95 21.41
CA TYR A 42 -7.58 11.81 20.37
C TYR A 42 -6.56 11.02 19.57
N SER A 43 -6.84 10.81 18.29
CA SER A 43 -5.87 10.21 17.39
C SER A 43 -5.70 11.11 16.18
N THR A 44 -4.51 11.71 16.09
CA THR A 44 -4.10 12.53 14.95
C THR A 44 -3.33 11.61 14.01
N SER A 45 -3.65 11.61 12.71
CA SER A 45 -2.84 10.93 11.71
C SER A 45 -2.26 11.95 10.74
N SER A 46 -0.94 11.95 10.63
CA SER A 46 -0.22 12.78 9.67
C SER A 46 -0.07 12.03 8.35
N ALA A 47 -0.20 12.76 7.23
CA ALA A 47 0.09 12.20 5.92
C ALA A 47 1.56 11.76 5.85
N LYS A 48 1.83 10.53 5.42
CA LYS A 48 3.19 10.02 5.26
C LYS A 48 3.49 9.67 3.81
N LEU A 49 4.71 9.98 3.40
CA LEU A 49 5.24 9.68 2.09
C LEU A 49 5.74 8.23 2.07
N GLY A 50 5.21 7.43 1.16
CA GLY A 50 5.76 6.14 0.77
C GLY A 50 6.28 6.18 -0.66
N TYR A 51 6.77 5.04 -1.12
CA TYR A 51 7.36 4.91 -2.46
C TYR A 51 6.86 3.64 -3.15
N GLN A 52 6.93 3.65 -4.47
CA GLN A 52 6.60 2.50 -5.31
C GLN A 52 7.56 2.40 -6.49
N VAL A 53 7.92 1.17 -6.82
CA VAL A 53 8.74 0.82 -7.98
C VAL A 53 8.12 -0.38 -8.67
N GLY A 54 8.05 -0.35 -10.00
CA GLY A 54 7.45 -1.44 -10.76
C GLY A 54 8.04 -1.61 -12.14
N LEU A 55 7.91 -2.83 -12.65
CA LEU A 55 8.19 -3.18 -14.02
C LEU A 55 6.88 -3.24 -14.77
N THR A 56 6.83 -2.61 -15.94
CA THR A 56 5.64 -2.52 -16.77
C THR A 56 5.92 -3.15 -18.12
N TYR A 57 4.91 -3.76 -18.72
CA TYR A 57 5.01 -4.32 -20.04
C TYR A 57 3.83 -3.85 -20.88
N GLN A 58 4.10 -3.06 -21.91
CA GLN A 58 3.06 -2.47 -22.75
C GLN A 58 2.86 -3.30 -24.01
N VAL A 59 1.65 -3.82 -24.19
CA VAL A 59 1.20 -4.55 -25.38
C VAL A 59 0.22 -3.68 -26.16
N PRO A 60 0.61 -3.10 -27.31
CA PRO A 60 -0.31 -2.30 -28.11
C PRO A 60 -1.37 -3.20 -28.74
N LEU A 61 -2.66 -2.91 -28.46
CA LEU A 61 -3.80 -3.59 -29.07
C LEU A 61 -4.25 -2.86 -30.33
N THR A 62 -4.26 -1.53 -30.27
CA THR A 62 -4.57 -0.64 -31.39
C THR A 62 -3.64 0.58 -31.35
N LYS A 63 -3.79 1.51 -32.30
CA LYS A 63 -3.02 2.78 -32.30
C LYS A 63 -3.27 3.67 -31.06
N TRP A 64 -4.41 3.49 -30.39
CA TRP A 64 -4.84 4.33 -29.27
C TRP A 64 -5.13 3.53 -28.00
N LEU A 65 -5.04 2.19 -28.05
CA LEU A 65 -5.34 1.32 -26.92
C LEU A 65 -4.19 0.32 -26.70
N ALA A 66 -3.75 0.17 -25.45
CA ALA A 66 -2.75 -0.81 -25.07
C ALA A 66 -3.13 -1.52 -23.76
N LEU A 67 -2.72 -2.77 -23.63
CA LEU A 67 -2.76 -3.52 -22.37
C LEU A 67 -1.40 -3.35 -21.68
N VAL A 68 -1.41 -3.04 -20.40
CA VAL A 68 -0.23 -2.73 -19.59
C VAL A 68 -0.29 -3.53 -18.29
N PRO A 69 0.08 -4.82 -18.30
CA PRO A 69 0.41 -5.55 -17.07
C PRO A 69 1.65 -4.95 -16.41
N GLU A 70 1.61 -4.86 -15.07
CA GLU A 70 2.75 -4.43 -14.27
C GLU A 70 2.96 -5.36 -13.07
N VAL A 71 4.17 -5.34 -12.53
CA VAL A 71 4.48 -5.90 -11.21
C VAL A 71 5.19 -4.80 -10.45
N GLN A 72 4.63 -4.39 -9.31
CA GLN A 72 5.14 -3.28 -8.52
C GLN A 72 5.25 -3.64 -7.04
N PHE A 73 6.35 -3.18 -6.44
CA PHE A 73 6.57 -3.17 -5.01
C PHE A 73 6.27 -1.77 -4.47
N SER A 74 5.49 -1.67 -3.39
CA SER A 74 5.23 -0.41 -2.70
C SER A 74 5.46 -0.53 -1.21
N GLN A 75 5.96 0.56 -0.61
CA GLN A 75 6.04 0.72 0.83
C GLN A 75 5.13 1.87 1.24
N GLU A 76 4.12 1.56 2.02
CA GLU A 76 3.19 2.52 2.61
C GLU A 76 3.58 2.78 4.07
N GLN A 77 3.31 3.99 4.54
CA GLN A 77 3.62 4.42 5.89
C GLN A 77 2.38 4.98 6.55
N LEU A 78 2.14 4.56 7.78
CA LEU A 78 0.99 4.94 8.59
C LEU A 78 1.52 5.44 9.94
N THR A 79 0.87 6.44 10.53
CA THR A 79 1.21 6.91 11.87
C THR A 79 -0.05 6.99 12.70
N MET A 80 0.01 6.40 13.88
CA MET A 80 -1.03 6.42 14.89
C MET A 80 -0.46 7.09 16.12
N HIS A 81 -1.10 8.18 16.52
CA HIS A 81 -0.92 8.79 17.84
C HIS A 81 -2.11 8.35 18.69
N GLN A 82 -1.85 7.78 19.86
CA GLN A 82 -2.90 7.39 20.81
C GLN A 82 -2.57 7.95 22.19
N ASP A 83 -3.43 8.84 22.68
CA ASP A 83 -3.39 9.33 24.06
C ASP A 83 -4.56 8.73 24.85
N SER A 84 -4.28 8.18 26.03
CA SER A 84 -5.28 7.65 26.98
C SER A 84 -4.99 8.16 28.40
N TYR A 85 -6.01 8.77 29.00
CA TYR A 85 -5.96 9.19 30.41
C TYR A 85 -6.53 8.07 31.28
N ALA A 86 -5.72 7.50 32.18
CA ALA A 86 -6.18 6.52 33.16
C ALA A 86 -6.52 7.18 34.49
N ILE A 87 -7.37 6.51 35.27
CA ILE A 87 -7.81 6.94 36.60
C ILE A 87 -6.60 7.10 37.53
N ALA A 88 -6.60 8.15 38.37
CA ALA A 88 -5.57 8.50 39.35
C ALA A 88 -4.29 9.17 38.83
N ASP A 89 -4.44 10.19 37.97
CA ASP A 89 -3.36 11.15 37.59
C ASP A 89 -2.18 10.51 36.84
N VAL A 90 -2.44 9.38 36.15
CA VAL A 90 -1.49 8.70 35.27
C VAL A 90 -2.00 8.76 33.84
N ALA A 91 -1.19 9.31 32.93
CA ALA A 91 -1.50 9.35 31.50
C ALA A 91 -0.60 8.37 30.74
N PHE A 92 -1.19 7.67 29.76
CA PHE A 92 -0.52 6.74 28.87
C PHE A 92 -0.66 7.24 27.43
N GLY A 93 0.46 7.42 26.73
CA GLY A 93 0.48 7.80 25.33
C GLY A 93 1.33 6.83 24.51
N ALA A 94 0.98 6.59 23.25
CA ALA A 94 1.79 5.79 22.33
C ALA A 94 1.84 6.46 20.96
N ASP A 95 3.06 6.70 20.50
CA ASP A 95 3.36 7.14 19.15
C ASP A 95 3.85 5.93 18.35
N SER A 96 3.08 5.48 17.37
CA SER A 96 3.47 4.32 16.56
C SER A 96 3.45 4.64 15.07
N ARG A 97 4.46 4.13 14.37
CA ARG A 97 4.65 4.20 12.93
C ARG A 97 4.61 2.81 12.36
N GLN A 98 3.66 2.56 11.48
CA GLN A 98 3.50 1.27 10.82
C GLN A 98 3.97 1.40 9.37
N HIS A 99 4.91 0.53 8.99
CA HIS A 99 5.39 0.39 7.62
C HIS A 99 4.74 -0.86 7.04
N LEU A 100 4.12 -0.74 5.87
CA LEU A 100 3.49 -1.86 5.16
C LEU A 100 4.14 -2.02 3.80
N ARG A 101 4.55 -3.23 3.46
CA ARG A 101 5.17 -3.53 2.16
C ARG A 101 4.24 -4.41 1.34
N TYR A 102 3.90 -3.97 0.14
CA TYR A 102 3.01 -4.67 -0.76
C TYR A 102 3.73 -5.07 -2.04
N LEU A 103 3.38 -6.26 -2.54
CA LEU A 103 3.62 -6.65 -3.92
C LEU A 103 2.28 -6.63 -4.63
N SER A 104 2.17 -5.85 -5.70
CA SER A 104 0.94 -5.76 -6.48
C SER A 104 1.18 -5.99 -7.96
N VAL A 105 0.16 -6.54 -8.61
CA VAL A 105 0.15 -6.91 -10.01
C VAL A 105 -1.08 -6.26 -10.64
N PRO A 106 -0.99 -4.99 -11.05
CA PRO A 106 -2.07 -4.34 -11.79
C PRO A 106 -2.08 -4.79 -13.25
N VAL A 107 -3.29 -4.92 -13.82
CA VAL A 107 -3.48 -5.16 -15.25
C VAL A 107 -4.27 -3.99 -15.81
N LEU A 108 -3.56 -3.06 -16.43
CA LEU A 108 -4.13 -1.79 -16.87
C LEU A 108 -4.47 -1.81 -18.36
N VAL A 109 -5.54 -1.12 -18.74
CA VAL A 109 -5.81 -0.74 -20.12
C VAL A 109 -5.49 0.74 -20.25
N ARG A 110 -4.58 1.08 -21.17
CA ARG A 110 -4.16 2.45 -21.48
C ARG A 110 -4.85 2.93 -22.75
N ALA A 111 -5.59 4.02 -22.66
CA ALA A 111 -6.15 4.73 -23.81
C ALA A 111 -5.39 6.04 -24.03
N SER A 112 -4.77 6.19 -25.20
CA SER A 112 -3.97 7.35 -25.58
C SER A 112 -4.79 8.34 -26.40
N LEU A 113 -4.82 9.60 -25.95
CA LEU A 113 -5.49 10.75 -26.54
C LEU A 113 -4.41 11.76 -27.00
N GLY A 114 -3.60 11.36 -27.99
CA GLY A 114 -2.44 12.15 -28.43
C GLY A 114 -1.29 12.10 -27.40
N PRO A 115 -0.85 13.23 -26.82
CA PRO A 115 0.22 13.25 -25.82
C PRO A 115 -0.24 12.82 -24.42
N LEU A 116 -1.54 12.80 -24.17
CA LEU A 116 -2.13 12.38 -22.90
C LEU A 116 -2.62 10.95 -23.00
N TYR A 117 -2.60 10.23 -21.89
CA TYR A 117 -3.19 8.90 -21.80
C TYR A 117 -3.90 8.73 -20.46
N VAL A 118 -4.88 7.84 -20.46
CA VAL A 118 -5.58 7.40 -19.25
C VAL A 118 -5.39 5.91 -19.08
N GLU A 119 -5.22 5.47 -17.84
CA GLU A 119 -5.06 4.05 -17.49
C GLU A 119 -6.16 3.65 -16.53
N ALA A 120 -6.76 2.49 -16.77
CA ALA A 120 -7.75 1.92 -15.87
C ALA A 120 -7.67 0.40 -15.91
N GLY A 121 -7.82 -0.25 -14.76
CA GLY A 121 -7.84 -1.70 -14.71
C GLY A 121 -7.89 -2.24 -13.29
N PRO A 122 -8.15 -3.55 -13.15
CA PRO A 122 -8.08 -4.21 -11.87
C PRO A 122 -6.63 -4.28 -11.37
N GLN A 123 -6.50 -4.30 -10.04
CA GLN A 123 -5.24 -4.59 -9.38
C GLN A 123 -5.45 -5.61 -8.27
N VAL A 124 -4.49 -6.52 -8.13
CA VAL A 124 -4.40 -7.42 -6.99
C VAL A 124 -3.10 -7.09 -6.26
N GLY A 125 -3.18 -6.98 -4.95
CA GLY A 125 -2.03 -6.73 -4.08
C GLY A 125 -1.99 -7.75 -2.95
N MET A 126 -0.78 -8.19 -2.61
CA MET A 126 -0.52 -8.99 -1.42
C MET A 126 0.35 -8.18 -0.45
N LEU A 127 0.02 -8.24 0.84
CA LEU A 127 0.86 -7.72 1.89
C LEU A 127 2.02 -8.71 2.10
N LEU A 128 3.25 -8.24 1.93
CA LEU A 128 4.45 -9.04 2.19
C LEU A 128 4.84 -9.04 3.66
N GLY A 129 4.45 -8.00 4.38
CA GLY A 129 4.64 -7.87 5.81
C GLY A 129 4.68 -6.41 6.22
N GLY A 130 4.58 -6.18 7.53
CA GLY A 130 4.73 -4.85 8.09
C GLY A 130 5.66 -4.83 9.30
N SER A 131 6.09 -3.63 9.65
CA SER A 131 6.81 -3.37 10.90
C SER A 131 6.15 -2.20 11.62
N LEU A 132 6.03 -2.33 12.93
CA LEU A 132 5.50 -1.33 13.82
C LEU A 132 6.65 -0.84 14.69
N VAL A 133 6.98 0.44 14.54
CA VAL A 133 8.03 1.09 15.32
C VAL A 133 7.40 2.25 16.07
N GLY A 134 7.61 2.31 17.38
CA GLY A 134 6.99 3.36 18.18
C GLY A 134 7.64 3.57 19.53
N THR A 135 7.12 4.57 20.23
CA THR A 135 7.51 4.89 21.60
C THR A 135 6.26 5.01 22.45
N SER A 136 6.23 4.30 23.57
CA SER A 136 5.19 4.42 24.59
C SER A 136 5.69 5.32 25.70
N TYR A 137 4.82 6.19 26.21
CA TYR A 137 5.11 7.15 27.28
C TYR A 137 4.13 6.94 28.43
N THR A 138 4.65 6.87 29.65
CA THR A 138 3.85 6.88 30.88
C THR A 138 4.21 8.12 31.68
N TYR A 139 3.19 8.93 32.00
CA TYR A 139 3.33 10.12 32.83
C TYR A 139 2.60 9.92 34.16
N SER A 140 3.27 10.24 35.28
CA SER A 140 2.66 10.28 36.61
C SER A 140 2.60 11.71 37.12
N GLY A 141 1.39 12.23 37.34
CA GLY A 141 1.15 13.56 37.91
C GLY A 141 1.57 13.68 39.38
N TRP A 142 1.61 12.55 40.11
CA TRP A 142 1.98 12.53 41.53
C TRP A 142 3.48 12.73 41.77
N THR A 143 4.33 12.23 40.86
CA THR A 143 5.80 12.33 40.95
C THR A 143 6.39 13.31 39.93
N GLY A 144 5.60 13.80 38.98
CA GLY A 144 6.07 14.64 37.87
C GLY A 144 7.02 13.92 36.90
N SER A 145 7.11 12.59 36.95
CA SER A 145 8.05 11.79 36.15
C SER A 145 7.40 11.25 34.88
N SER A 146 8.18 11.23 33.78
CA SER A 146 7.84 10.56 32.53
C SER A 146 8.81 9.41 32.27
N THR A 147 8.29 8.25 31.88
CA THR A 147 9.09 7.09 31.44
C THR A 147 8.71 6.70 30.02
N SER A 148 9.71 6.52 29.17
CA SER A 148 9.54 6.18 27.75
C SER A 148 10.08 4.78 27.45
N TYR A 149 9.39 4.05 26.59
CA TYR A 149 9.79 2.72 26.11
C TYR A 149 9.67 2.65 24.58
N ASP A 150 10.80 2.41 23.91
CA ASP A 150 10.84 2.18 22.47
C ASP A 150 10.52 0.71 22.17
N PHE A 151 9.74 0.48 21.11
CA PHE A 151 9.40 -0.85 20.63
C PHE A 151 9.56 -0.93 19.10
N ASP A 152 10.07 -2.06 18.64
CA ASP A 152 10.19 -2.44 17.22
C ASP A 152 9.65 -3.86 17.09
N GLU A 153 8.48 -3.99 16.48
CA GLU A 153 7.75 -5.24 16.36
C GLU A 153 7.39 -5.53 14.90
N ALA A 154 7.53 -6.79 14.49
CA ALA A 154 7.01 -7.22 13.20
C ALA A 154 5.48 -7.30 13.27
N SER A 155 4.77 -6.52 12.46
CA SER A 155 3.31 -6.61 12.37
C SER A 155 2.97 -7.72 11.37
N THR A 156 2.35 -8.80 11.86
CA THR A 156 1.95 -9.96 11.05
C THR A 156 0.65 -9.70 10.30
#